data_AF-A0A9Q3YW45-F1
#
_entry.id   AF-A0A9Q3YW45-F1
#
_cell.length_a   1.000
_cell.length_b   1.000
_cell.length_c   1.000
_cell.angle_alpha   90.00
_cell.angle_beta   90.00
_cell.angle_gamma   90.00
#
_symmetry.space_group_name_H-M   'P 1'
#
loop_
_entity.id
_entity.type
_entity.pdbx_description
1 polymer ?
#
loop_
_entity_poly.entity_id
_entity_poly.type
_entity_poly.pdbx_seq_one_letter_code
_entity_poly.pdbx_strand_id
1 'polypeptide(L)'
;MNIFEELYDFISYWRINEDITEPDTKDLKILLNQYISILSVMFFFHTVFNVLFLGLSVDSVVLLAISVFFCLSFFFLVKLRENKYVISFVFILLTVIVTYYSSYCAIESGVFVFYIPLISALYIFFSWKAHKKFITVLLLFILANLYLFATGHLDFIEVNNKNIEYRKTLLVLNMTCILLLLAVNSYFFQQKIQDYYFISARMDKGEEIANLNNEVKRLKKMMNKNVFTEEALKELLDLIQINDQVFIEKFESYFPDFFYHLRSLSPNQLMLSDLKICALLKMGFTSKQIAIYNNSSIKSVEGKIYRLRKKFNIAPDRDSRVWFSGI
;
A
#
# COMPACT_ATOMS: atom_id res chain seq x y z
N MET A 1 -30.99 -14.62 -4.67
CA MET A 1 -29.54 -14.37 -4.82
C MET A 1 -29.19 -14.67 -6.25
N ASN A 2 -28.45 -13.79 -6.93
CA ASN A 2 -28.16 -13.96 -8.35
C ASN A 2 -27.09 -15.06 -8.51
N ILE A 3 -27.25 -16.02 -9.44
CA ILE A 3 -26.28 -17.13 -9.64
C ILE A 3 -24.85 -16.58 -9.88
N PHE A 4 -24.76 -15.41 -10.49
CA PHE A 4 -23.50 -14.70 -10.70
C PHE A 4 -22.83 -14.21 -9.41
N GLU A 5 -23.59 -13.82 -8.40
CA GLU A 5 -23.06 -13.40 -7.09
C GLU A 5 -22.50 -14.61 -6.34
N GLU A 6 -23.23 -15.74 -6.33
CA GLU A 6 -22.76 -16.98 -5.71
C GLU A 6 -21.47 -17.49 -6.36
N LEU A 7 -21.38 -17.44 -7.70
CA LEU A 7 -20.17 -17.81 -8.41
C LEU A 7 -19.02 -16.85 -8.13
N TYR A 8 -19.29 -15.54 -8.08
CA TYR A 8 -18.30 -14.53 -7.76
C TYR A 8 -17.72 -14.73 -6.37
N ASP A 9 -18.57 -14.93 -5.36
CA ASP A 9 -18.15 -15.16 -3.97
C ASP A 9 -17.38 -16.47 -3.84
N PHE A 10 -17.86 -17.54 -4.49
CA PHE A 10 -17.16 -18.82 -4.54
C PHE A 10 -15.74 -18.68 -5.08
N ILE A 11 -15.58 -17.98 -6.23
CA ILE A 11 -14.26 -17.77 -6.84
C ILE A 11 -13.36 -16.94 -5.93
N SER A 12 -13.90 -15.83 -5.42
CA SER A 12 -13.17 -14.85 -4.62
C SER A 12 -12.60 -15.46 -3.36
N TYR A 13 -13.43 -16.17 -2.60
CA TYR A 13 -13.08 -16.70 -1.28
C TYR A 13 -12.59 -18.15 -1.31
N TRP A 14 -12.33 -18.71 -2.49
CA TRP A 14 -11.88 -20.09 -2.63
C TRP A 14 -10.61 -20.37 -1.80
N ARG A 15 -10.75 -21.27 -0.81
CA ARG A 15 -9.68 -21.72 0.11
C ARG A 15 -8.94 -20.57 0.84
N ILE A 16 -9.64 -19.47 1.12
CA ILE A 16 -9.15 -18.40 1.98
C ILE A 16 -9.67 -18.68 3.40
N ASN A 17 -8.76 -18.98 4.33
CA ASN A 17 -9.13 -19.17 5.74
C ASN A 17 -9.55 -17.82 6.36
N GLU A 18 -10.58 -17.82 7.20
CA GLU A 18 -11.02 -16.64 7.94
C GLU A 18 -9.98 -16.13 8.95
N ASP A 19 -9.06 -17.00 9.38
CA ASP A 19 -7.99 -16.71 10.35
C ASP A 19 -6.86 -15.80 9.82
N ILE A 20 -6.94 -15.32 8.57
CA ILE A 20 -5.97 -14.37 8.04
C ILE A 20 -6.20 -13.01 8.72
N THR A 21 -5.39 -12.74 9.75
CA THR A 21 -5.46 -11.52 10.56
C THR A 21 -4.94 -10.28 9.85
N GLU A 22 -4.13 -10.43 8.80
CA GLU A 22 -3.59 -9.33 8.00
C GLU A 22 -4.46 -9.06 6.76
N PRO A 23 -5.24 -7.96 6.75
CA PRO A 23 -6.17 -7.64 5.66
C PRO A 23 -5.49 -7.62 4.28
N ASP A 24 -4.27 -7.08 4.22
CA ASP A 24 -3.47 -6.92 3.01
C ASP A 24 -3.21 -8.24 2.29
N THR A 25 -2.99 -9.32 3.06
CA THR A 25 -2.72 -10.64 2.50
C THR A 25 -4.00 -11.33 2.03
N LYS A 26 -5.15 -10.98 2.62
CA LYS A 26 -6.46 -11.52 2.25
C LYS A 26 -6.93 -10.92 0.93
N ASP A 27 -6.89 -9.59 0.80
CA ASP A 27 -7.35 -8.88 -0.39
C ASP A 27 -6.52 -9.26 -1.63
N LEU A 28 -5.20 -9.39 -1.48
CA LEU A 28 -4.32 -9.87 -2.54
C LEU A 28 -4.66 -11.31 -2.99
N LYS A 29 -5.01 -12.20 -2.05
CA LYS A 29 -5.39 -13.59 -2.38
C LYS A 29 -6.71 -13.66 -3.15
N ILE A 30 -7.68 -12.84 -2.76
CA ILE A 30 -8.97 -12.70 -3.46
C ILE A 30 -8.70 -12.24 -4.91
N LEU A 31 -7.89 -11.19 -5.07
CA LEU A 31 -7.53 -10.65 -6.37
C LEU A 31 -6.89 -11.71 -7.28
N LEU A 32 -5.94 -12.48 -6.74
CA LEU A 32 -5.24 -13.55 -7.47
C LEU A 32 -6.18 -14.70 -7.85
N ASN A 33 -7.12 -15.07 -6.98
CA ASN A 33 -8.13 -16.09 -7.26
C ASN A 33 -8.99 -15.69 -8.47
N GLN A 34 -9.54 -14.48 -8.42
CA GLN A 34 -10.36 -13.93 -9.49
C GLN A 34 -9.58 -13.86 -10.80
N TYR A 35 -8.36 -13.32 -10.76
CA TYR A 35 -7.52 -13.17 -11.94
C TYR A 35 -7.22 -14.50 -12.63
N ILE A 36 -6.79 -15.52 -11.87
CA ILE A 36 -6.43 -16.83 -12.44
C ILE A 36 -7.66 -17.56 -12.98
N SER A 37 -8.80 -17.45 -12.29
CA SER A 37 -10.07 -18.02 -12.77
C SER A 37 -10.46 -17.42 -14.12
N ILE A 38 -10.41 -16.08 -14.24
CA ILE A 38 -10.68 -15.38 -15.50
C ILE A 38 -9.68 -15.80 -16.58
N LEU A 39 -8.40 -15.88 -16.27
CA LEU A 39 -7.36 -16.29 -17.21
C LEU A 39 -7.59 -17.70 -17.75
N SER A 40 -8.00 -18.63 -16.88
CA SER A 40 -8.38 -20.00 -17.25
C SER A 40 -9.51 -20.01 -18.26
N VAL A 41 -10.58 -19.25 -18.00
CA VAL A 41 -11.77 -19.14 -18.87
C VAL A 41 -11.40 -18.48 -20.21
N MET A 42 -10.59 -17.43 -20.19
CA MET A 42 -10.15 -16.75 -21.40
C MET A 42 -9.36 -17.66 -22.33
N PHE A 43 -8.37 -18.39 -21.81
CA PHE A 43 -7.59 -19.33 -22.62
C PHE A 43 -8.44 -20.53 -23.08
N PHE A 44 -9.44 -20.94 -22.31
CA PHE A 44 -10.40 -21.97 -22.74
C PHE A 44 -11.18 -21.50 -23.97
N PHE A 45 -11.80 -20.31 -23.92
CA PHE A 45 -12.53 -19.77 -25.07
C PHE A 45 -11.62 -19.50 -26.26
N HIS A 46 -10.40 -19.00 -26.03
CA HIS A 46 -9.41 -18.83 -27.09
C HIS A 46 -9.09 -20.16 -27.77
N THR A 47 -8.97 -21.24 -27.00
CA THR A 47 -8.80 -22.60 -27.54
C THR A 47 -10.00 -23.02 -28.37
N VAL A 48 -11.22 -22.85 -27.86
CA VAL A 48 -12.46 -23.21 -28.56
C VAL A 48 -12.55 -22.48 -29.90
N PHE A 49 -12.30 -21.16 -29.92
CA PHE A 49 -12.28 -20.40 -31.17
C PHE A 49 -11.19 -20.86 -32.13
N ASN A 50 -9.97 -21.15 -31.63
CA ASN A 50 -8.91 -21.69 -32.48
C ASN A 50 -9.35 -23.02 -33.13
N VAL A 51 -9.94 -23.94 -32.35
CA VAL A 51 -10.43 -25.22 -32.87
C VAL A 51 -11.57 -25.04 -33.87
N LEU A 52 -12.50 -24.10 -33.62
CA LEU A 52 -13.64 -23.86 -34.51
C LEU A 52 -13.22 -23.25 -35.86
N PHE A 53 -12.28 -22.31 -35.87
CA PHE A 53 -11.89 -21.59 -37.09
C PHE A 53 -10.72 -22.24 -37.84
N LEU A 54 -9.82 -22.94 -37.14
CA LEU A 54 -8.56 -23.47 -37.70
C LEU A 54 -8.48 -25.00 -37.60
N GLY A 55 -9.41 -25.64 -36.89
CA GLY A 55 -9.35 -27.06 -36.56
C GLY A 55 -8.40 -27.38 -35.41
N LEU A 56 -8.24 -28.69 -35.14
CA LEU A 56 -7.32 -29.16 -34.10
C LEU A 56 -5.87 -29.03 -34.60
N SER A 57 -5.17 -28.01 -34.09
CA SER A 57 -3.77 -27.72 -34.37
C SER A 57 -2.92 -27.83 -33.10
N VAL A 58 -1.59 -27.80 -33.28
CA VAL A 58 -0.61 -27.80 -32.18
C VAL A 58 -0.81 -26.59 -31.25
N ASP A 59 -1.19 -25.43 -31.81
CA ASP A 59 -1.47 -24.20 -31.07
C ASP A 59 -2.68 -24.38 -30.15
N SER A 60 -3.77 -24.95 -30.66
CA SER A 60 -4.99 -25.24 -29.90
C SER A 60 -4.71 -26.18 -28.72
N VAL A 61 -3.84 -27.18 -28.90
CA VAL A 61 -3.48 -28.12 -27.82
C VAL A 61 -2.70 -27.43 -26.71
N VAL A 62 -1.76 -26.54 -27.04
CA VAL A 62 -1.02 -25.82 -25.99
C VAL A 62 -1.88 -24.77 -25.30
N LEU A 63 -2.74 -24.06 -26.02
CA LEU A 63 -3.70 -23.15 -25.40
C LEU A 63 -4.62 -23.88 -24.42
N LEU A 64 -5.05 -25.10 -24.77
CA LEU A 64 -5.81 -25.96 -23.87
C LEU A 64 -4.97 -26.34 -22.63
N ALA A 65 -3.72 -26.72 -22.82
CA ALA A 65 -2.82 -27.07 -21.72
C ALA A 65 -2.60 -25.89 -20.76
N ILE A 66 -2.45 -24.66 -21.28
CA ILE A 66 -2.34 -23.44 -20.48
C ILE A 66 -3.64 -23.17 -19.70
N SER A 67 -4.80 -23.32 -20.36
CA SER A 67 -6.11 -23.17 -19.71
C SER A 67 -6.28 -24.18 -18.57
N VAL A 68 -6.00 -25.46 -18.82
CA VAL A 68 -6.05 -26.52 -17.81
C VAL A 68 -5.06 -26.26 -16.68
N PHE A 69 -3.84 -25.79 -16.98
CA PHE A 69 -2.86 -25.42 -15.97
C PHE A 69 -3.40 -24.33 -15.03
N PHE A 70 -3.99 -23.25 -15.56
CA PHE A 70 -4.59 -22.20 -14.73
C PHE A 70 -5.81 -22.69 -13.94
N CYS A 71 -6.65 -23.55 -14.54
CA CYS A 71 -7.77 -24.19 -13.86
C CYS A 71 -7.30 -25.04 -12.67
N LEU A 72 -6.31 -25.92 -12.88
CA LEU A 72 -5.74 -26.74 -11.81
C LEU A 72 -5.03 -25.90 -10.74
N SER A 73 -4.35 -24.82 -11.16
CA SER A 73 -3.72 -23.88 -10.26
C SER A 73 -4.74 -23.20 -9.33
N PHE A 74 -5.91 -22.85 -9.87
CA PHE A 74 -7.03 -22.30 -9.12
C PHE A 74 -7.57 -23.30 -8.07
N PHE A 75 -7.86 -24.54 -8.47
CA PHE A 75 -8.47 -25.52 -7.56
C PHE A 75 -7.51 -26.09 -6.52
N PHE A 76 -6.28 -26.44 -6.94
CA PHE A 76 -5.40 -27.32 -6.15
C PHE A 76 -4.14 -26.63 -5.63
N LEU A 77 -3.56 -25.67 -6.37
CA LEU A 77 -2.22 -25.16 -6.11
C LEU A 77 -2.20 -23.81 -5.38
N VAL A 78 -3.21 -23.52 -4.58
CA VAL A 78 -3.41 -22.23 -3.88
C VAL A 78 -2.14 -21.73 -3.18
N LYS A 79 -1.48 -22.61 -2.41
CA LYS A 79 -0.25 -22.28 -1.66
C LYS A 79 0.95 -21.96 -2.55
N LEU A 80 1.03 -22.56 -3.74
CA LEU A 80 2.16 -22.33 -4.66
C LEU A 80 2.08 -20.94 -5.32
N ARG A 81 0.88 -20.38 -5.45
CA ARG A 81 0.66 -19.05 -6.04
C ARG A 81 1.14 -17.89 -5.16
N GLU A 82 1.39 -18.16 -3.89
CA GLU A 82 1.99 -17.19 -2.95
C GLU A 82 3.52 -17.19 -3.05
N ASN A 83 4.11 -18.25 -3.61
CA ASN A 83 5.55 -18.37 -3.71
C ASN A 83 6.07 -17.62 -4.95
N LYS A 84 6.77 -16.51 -4.69
CA LYS A 84 7.42 -15.67 -5.71
C LYS A 84 8.28 -16.46 -6.71
N TYR A 85 8.92 -17.55 -6.29
CA TYR A 85 9.78 -18.37 -7.17
C TYR A 85 8.93 -19.20 -8.14
N VAL A 86 7.81 -19.74 -7.68
CA VAL A 86 6.88 -20.49 -8.53
C VAL A 86 6.26 -19.55 -9.56
N ILE A 87 5.80 -18.36 -9.13
CA ILE A 87 5.28 -17.34 -10.05
C ILE A 87 6.35 -16.96 -11.08
N SER A 88 7.59 -16.72 -10.65
CA SER A 88 8.70 -16.40 -11.56
C SER A 88 8.94 -17.51 -12.59
N PHE A 89 8.91 -18.77 -12.15
CA PHE A 89 9.04 -19.92 -13.03
C PHE A 89 7.91 -19.99 -14.07
N VAL A 90 6.66 -19.71 -13.67
CA VAL A 90 5.53 -19.65 -14.60
C VAL A 90 5.72 -18.56 -15.64
N PHE A 91 6.19 -17.37 -15.26
CA PHE A 91 6.51 -16.31 -16.23
C PHE A 91 7.60 -16.72 -17.21
N ILE A 92 8.66 -17.37 -16.73
CA ILE A 92 9.73 -17.89 -17.60
C ILE A 92 9.16 -18.93 -18.56
N LEU A 93 8.38 -19.89 -18.07
CA LEU A 93 7.76 -20.93 -18.90
C LEU A 93 6.84 -20.35 -19.98
N LEU A 94 5.97 -19.40 -19.62
CA LEU A 94 5.11 -18.70 -20.57
C LEU A 94 5.91 -17.92 -21.60
N THR A 95 7.01 -17.27 -21.19
CA THR A 95 7.91 -16.56 -22.13
C THR A 95 8.49 -17.53 -23.16
N VAL A 96 8.97 -18.69 -22.72
CA VAL A 96 9.52 -19.73 -23.61
C VAL A 96 8.44 -20.27 -24.56
N ILE A 97 7.23 -20.50 -24.07
CA ILE A 97 6.09 -20.92 -24.90
C ILE A 97 5.79 -19.87 -25.97
N VAL A 98 5.67 -18.59 -25.60
CA VAL A 98 5.44 -17.49 -26.56
C VAL A 98 6.56 -17.42 -27.59
N THR A 99 7.82 -17.58 -27.16
CA THR A 99 8.99 -17.60 -28.05
C THR A 99 8.89 -18.72 -29.08
N TYR A 100 8.65 -19.95 -28.62
CA TYR A 100 8.52 -21.13 -29.45
C TYR A 100 7.40 -20.99 -30.49
N TYR A 101 6.22 -20.55 -30.07
CA TYR A 101 5.07 -20.39 -30.97
C TYR A 101 5.22 -19.21 -31.93
N SER A 102 5.89 -18.14 -31.50
CA SER A 102 6.20 -17.02 -32.40
C SER A 102 7.11 -17.48 -33.55
N SER A 103 8.05 -18.38 -33.27
CA SER A 103 8.87 -19.02 -34.31
C SER A 103 8.06 -19.99 -35.18
N TYR A 104 7.22 -20.83 -34.57
CA TYR A 104 6.42 -21.84 -35.29
C TYR A 104 5.34 -21.23 -36.23
N CYS A 105 4.67 -20.16 -35.80
CA CYS A 105 3.54 -19.56 -36.54
C CYS A 105 3.94 -18.37 -37.44
N ALA A 106 5.23 -18.00 -37.45
CA ALA A 106 5.79 -16.81 -38.08
C ALA A 106 5.24 -15.47 -37.53
N ILE A 107 5.95 -14.37 -37.81
CA ILE A 107 5.61 -13.01 -37.34
C ILE A 107 4.18 -12.60 -37.71
N GLU A 108 3.71 -13.01 -38.89
CA GLU A 108 2.39 -12.67 -39.42
C GLU A 108 1.22 -13.18 -38.56
N SER A 109 1.45 -14.18 -37.71
CA SER A 109 0.43 -14.70 -36.76
C SER A 109 0.14 -13.78 -35.58
N GLY A 110 1.00 -12.79 -35.32
CA GLY A 110 0.88 -11.88 -34.18
C GLY A 110 1.17 -12.50 -32.81
N VAL A 111 1.63 -13.75 -32.73
CA VAL A 111 1.90 -14.43 -31.44
C VAL A 111 2.95 -13.69 -30.60
N PHE A 112 3.95 -13.07 -31.24
CA PHE A 112 4.98 -12.30 -30.53
C PHE A 112 4.40 -11.13 -29.71
N VAL A 113 3.20 -10.64 -30.05
CA VAL A 113 2.59 -9.53 -29.32
C VAL A 113 2.15 -9.96 -27.91
N PHE A 114 2.04 -11.27 -27.62
CA PHE A 114 1.75 -11.79 -26.28
C PHE A 114 2.83 -11.46 -25.22
N TYR A 115 4.03 -11.01 -25.61
CA TYR A 115 4.98 -10.46 -24.64
C TYR A 115 4.44 -9.22 -23.91
N ILE A 116 3.57 -8.42 -24.55
CA ILE A 116 2.99 -7.21 -23.94
C ILE A 116 2.07 -7.53 -22.75
N PRO A 117 1.02 -8.38 -22.90
CA PRO A 117 0.20 -8.78 -21.75
C PRO A 117 1.00 -9.56 -20.70
N LEU A 118 2.07 -10.27 -21.08
CA LEU A 118 2.96 -10.93 -20.12
C LEU A 118 3.71 -9.91 -19.24
N ILE A 119 4.24 -8.85 -19.84
CA ILE A 119 4.92 -7.75 -19.11
C ILE A 119 3.93 -7.04 -18.18
N SER A 120 2.72 -6.73 -18.64
CA SER A 120 1.74 -6.03 -17.80
C SER A 120 1.25 -6.90 -16.64
N ALA A 121 1.10 -8.21 -16.83
CA ALA A 121 0.71 -9.14 -15.78
C ALA A 121 1.72 -9.23 -14.62
N LEU A 122 3.03 -8.98 -14.85
CA LEU A 122 4.05 -9.02 -13.78
C LEU A 122 3.67 -8.14 -12.57
N TYR A 123 3.11 -6.97 -12.84
CA TYR A 123 2.75 -6.00 -11.80
C TYR A 123 1.51 -6.39 -11.01
N ILE A 124 0.70 -7.33 -11.50
CA ILE A 124 -0.45 -7.89 -10.80
C ILE A 124 0.03 -8.92 -9.77
N PHE A 125 0.96 -9.80 -10.14
CA PHE A 125 1.46 -10.84 -9.24
C PHE A 125 2.52 -10.36 -8.25
N PHE A 126 3.38 -9.43 -8.64
CA PHE A 126 4.46 -8.95 -7.76
C PHE A 126 4.17 -7.56 -7.21
N SER A 127 4.54 -7.31 -5.95
CA SER A 127 4.57 -5.97 -5.39
C SER A 127 5.93 -5.32 -5.67
N TRP A 128 5.92 -4.15 -6.32
CA TRP A 128 7.16 -3.45 -6.70
C TRP A 128 8.07 -3.16 -5.50
N LYS A 129 7.47 -2.77 -4.36
CA LYS A 129 8.20 -2.47 -3.13
C LYS A 129 8.93 -3.68 -2.54
N ALA A 130 8.32 -4.86 -2.53
CA ALA A 130 8.90 -6.03 -1.89
C ALA A 130 9.88 -6.80 -2.79
N HIS A 131 9.66 -6.79 -4.11
CA HIS A 131 10.32 -7.73 -5.02
C HIS A 131 10.96 -7.07 -6.25
N LYS A 132 11.39 -5.81 -6.14
CA LYS A 132 12.01 -5.02 -7.23
C LYS A 132 13.03 -5.82 -8.06
N LYS A 133 14.01 -6.47 -7.42
CA LYS A 133 15.06 -7.24 -8.11
C LYS A 133 14.50 -8.37 -8.98
N PHE A 134 13.55 -9.14 -8.45
CA PHE A 134 12.92 -10.25 -9.19
C PHE A 134 12.14 -9.74 -10.40
N ILE A 135 11.34 -8.68 -10.21
CA ILE A 135 10.58 -8.07 -11.31
C ILE A 135 11.52 -7.57 -12.40
N THR A 136 12.62 -6.89 -12.04
CA THR A 136 13.58 -6.38 -13.03
C THR A 136 14.24 -7.52 -13.82
N VAL A 137 14.64 -8.61 -13.16
CA VAL A 137 15.24 -9.78 -13.84
C VAL A 137 14.24 -10.42 -14.81
N LEU A 138 13.00 -10.65 -14.38
CA LEU A 138 11.96 -11.22 -15.24
C LEU A 138 11.63 -10.30 -16.42
N LEU A 139 11.54 -8.99 -16.19
CA LEU A 139 11.28 -8.01 -17.22
C LEU A 139 12.40 -8.01 -18.28
N LEU A 140 13.66 -8.00 -17.84
CA LEU A 140 14.81 -8.09 -18.76
C LEU A 140 14.82 -9.40 -19.53
N PHE A 141 14.48 -10.52 -18.89
CA PHE A 141 14.37 -11.81 -19.57
C PHE A 141 13.29 -11.81 -20.66
N ILE A 142 12.10 -11.28 -20.37
CA ILE A 142 11.01 -11.18 -21.35
C ILE A 142 11.40 -10.25 -22.50
N LEU A 143 11.97 -9.08 -22.20
CA LEU A 143 12.42 -8.13 -23.21
C LEU A 143 13.55 -8.68 -24.07
N ALA A 144 14.48 -9.44 -23.48
CA ALA A 144 15.55 -10.11 -24.22
C ALA A 144 14.99 -11.13 -25.22
N ASN A 145 14.02 -11.95 -24.82
CA ASN A 145 13.36 -12.91 -25.74
C ASN A 145 12.59 -12.19 -26.86
N LEU A 146 11.88 -11.11 -26.54
CA LEU A 146 11.22 -10.26 -27.55
C LEU A 146 12.24 -9.69 -28.55
N TYR A 147 13.37 -9.17 -28.07
CA TYR A 147 14.42 -8.59 -28.91
C TYR A 147 15.12 -9.64 -29.79
N LEU A 148 15.46 -10.80 -29.21
CA LEU A 148 16.07 -11.92 -29.93
C LEU A 148 15.14 -12.46 -31.02
N PHE A 149 13.83 -12.52 -30.75
CA PHE A 149 12.84 -12.86 -31.76
C PHE A 149 12.76 -11.80 -32.87
N ALA A 150 12.67 -10.51 -32.51
CA ALA A 150 12.56 -9.42 -33.47
C ALA A 150 13.78 -9.29 -34.42
N THR A 151 14.95 -9.74 -33.98
CA THR A 151 16.19 -9.75 -34.78
C THR A 151 16.35 -11.01 -35.65
N GLY A 152 15.41 -11.95 -35.60
CA GLY A 152 15.43 -13.19 -36.38
C GLY A 152 16.41 -14.25 -35.87
N HIS A 153 17.05 -14.03 -34.71
CA HIS A 153 18.00 -14.98 -34.14
C HIS A 153 17.34 -16.22 -33.51
N LEU A 154 16.00 -16.29 -33.44
CA LEU A 154 15.24 -17.39 -32.85
C LEU A 154 14.27 -18.08 -33.84
N ASP A 155 14.45 -17.90 -35.15
CA ASP A 155 13.69 -18.63 -36.18
C ASP A 155 14.21 -20.08 -36.29
N PHE A 156 13.94 -20.88 -35.27
CA PHE A 156 14.49 -22.24 -35.13
C PHE A 156 13.74 -23.31 -35.95
N ILE A 157 12.54 -23.02 -36.45
CA ILE A 157 11.63 -24.02 -37.04
C ILE A 157 11.19 -23.55 -38.43
N GLU A 158 11.28 -24.44 -39.43
CA GLU A 158 10.71 -24.20 -40.76
C GLU A 158 9.20 -23.94 -40.65
N VAL A 159 8.77 -22.81 -41.20
CA VAL A 159 7.38 -22.35 -41.13
C VAL A 159 6.46 -23.38 -41.78
N ASN A 160 5.48 -23.88 -41.02
CA ASN A 160 4.53 -24.85 -41.52
C ASN A 160 3.67 -24.23 -42.65
N ASN A 161 3.72 -24.82 -43.86
CA ASN A 161 2.98 -24.33 -45.03
C ASN A 161 1.46 -24.29 -44.84
N LYS A 162 0.88 -25.11 -43.94
CA LYS A 162 -0.56 -25.05 -43.62
C LYS A 162 -0.98 -23.74 -42.95
N ASN A 163 -0.07 -23.07 -42.26
CA ASN A 163 -0.40 -21.81 -41.59
C ASN A 163 -0.60 -20.66 -42.59
N ILE A 164 -0.13 -20.78 -43.83
CA ILE A 164 -0.21 -19.74 -44.87
C ILE A 164 -1.66 -19.40 -45.23
N GLU A 165 -2.54 -20.40 -45.28
CA GLU A 165 -3.95 -20.22 -45.66
C GLU A 165 -4.75 -19.44 -44.60
N TYR A 166 -4.41 -19.61 -43.32
CA TYR A 166 -5.18 -19.07 -42.20
C TYR A 166 -4.50 -17.94 -41.42
N ARG A 167 -3.38 -17.38 -41.92
CA ARG A 167 -2.58 -16.35 -41.20
C ARG A 167 -3.41 -15.16 -40.72
N LYS A 168 -4.31 -14.65 -41.56
CA LYS A 168 -5.16 -13.51 -41.22
C LYS A 168 -6.14 -13.84 -40.10
N THR A 169 -6.76 -15.02 -40.15
CA THR A 169 -7.70 -15.48 -39.12
C THR A 169 -6.99 -15.68 -37.78
N LEU A 170 -5.81 -16.29 -37.81
CA LEU A 170 -4.96 -16.49 -36.63
C LEU A 170 -4.52 -15.15 -36.01
N LEU A 171 -4.10 -14.20 -36.84
CA LEU A 171 -3.75 -12.85 -36.41
C LEU A 171 -4.92 -12.16 -35.72
N VAL A 172 -6.11 -12.17 -36.33
CA VAL A 172 -7.31 -11.54 -35.75
C VAL A 172 -7.64 -12.17 -34.41
N LEU A 173 -7.63 -13.51 -34.32
CA LEU A 173 -7.94 -14.22 -33.08
C LEU A 173 -6.93 -13.91 -31.97
N ASN A 174 -5.63 -13.91 -32.28
CA ASN A 174 -4.58 -13.54 -31.33
C ASN A 174 -4.70 -12.08 -30.88
N MET A 175 -4.93 -11.14 -31.81
CA MET A 175 -5.12 -9.73 -31.47
C MET A 175 -6.34 -9.51 -30.57
N THR A 176 -7.46 -10.19 -30.84
CA THR A 176 -8.64 -10.11 -29.96
C THR A 176 -8.32 -10.64 -28.55
N CYS A 177 -7.60 -11.77 -28.44
CA CYS A 177 -7.19 -12.32 -27.15
C CYS A 177 -6.26 -11.37 -26.39
N ILE A 178 -5.27 -10.78 -27.07
CA ILE A 178 -4.33 -9.82 -26.47
C ILE A 178 -5.07 -8.60 -25.94
N LEU A 179 -6.01 -8.03 -26.72
CA LEU A 179 -6.79 -6.88 -26.28
C LEU A 179 -7.63 -7.21 -25.03
N LEU A 180 -8.25 -8.39 -24.99
CA LEU A 180 -8.98 -8.85 -23.80
C LEU A 180 -8.04 -9.03 -22.61
N LEU A 181 -6.85 -9.61 -22.81
CA LEU A 181 -5.87 -9.81 -21.73
C LEU A 181 -5.39 -8.46 -21.18
N LEU A 182 -5.15 -7.47 -22.05
CA LEU A 182 -4.76 -6.13 -21.63
C LEU A 182 -5.88 -5.41 -20.88
N ALA A 183 -7.15 -5.58 -21.29
CA ALA A 183 -8.30 -5.02 -20.59
C ALA A 183 -8.44 -5.62 -19.19
N VAL A 184 -8.34 -6.95 -19.06
CA VAL A 184 -8.34 -7.65 -17.76
C VAL A 184 -7.15 -7.20 -16.92
N ASN A 185 -5.94 -7.17 -17.48
CA ASN A 185 -4.75 -6.74 -16.74
C ASN A 185 -4.89 -5.30 -16.22
N SER A 186 -5.46 -4.40 -17.03
CA SER A 186 -5.68 -3.00 -16.64
C SER A 186 -6.68 -2.87 -15.50
N TYR A 187 -7.78 -3.63 -15.55
CA TYR A 187 -8.78 -3.69 -14.47
C TYR A 187 -8.16 -4.15 -13.15
N PHE A 188 -7.45 -5.29 -13.18
CA PHE A 188 -6.82 -5.85 -11.98
C PHE A 188 -5.67 -4.99 -11.45
N PHE A 189 -4.92 -4.33 -12.34
CA PHE A 189 -3.90 -3.38 -11.94
C PHE A 189 -4.50 -2.17 -11.22
N GLN A 190 -5.63 -1.65 -11.70
CA GLN A 190 -6.33 -0.54 -11.05
C GLN A 190 -6.87 -0.94 -9.67
N GLN A 191 -7.46 -2.13 -9.56
CA GLN A 191 -7.94 -2.65 -8.27
C GLN A 191 -6.80 -2.78 -7.26
N LYS A 192 -5.67 -3.37 -7.67
CA LYS A 192 -4.47 -3.49 -6.83
C LYS A 192 -3.92 -2.13 -6.38
N ILE A 193 -3.99 -1.11 -7.23
CA ILE A 193 -3.59 0.26 -6.87
C ILE A 193 -4.52 0.84 -5.79
N GLN A 194 -5.84 0.64 -5.94
CA GLN A 194 -6.82 1.14 -4.97
C GLN A 194 -6.62 0.50 -3.59
N ASP A 195 -6.42 -0.81 -3.54
CA ASP A 195 -6.15 -1.55 -2.30
C ASP A 195 -4.89 -1.00 -1.62
N TYR A 196 -3.83 -0.76 -2.38
CA TYR A 196 -2.60 -0.16 -1.87
C TYR A 196 -2.81 1.23 -1.24
N TYR A 197 -3.56 2.13 -1.89
CA TYR A 197 -3.84 3.45 -1.33
C TYR A 197 -4.67 3.37 -0.05
N PHE A 198 -5.66 2.49 -0.02
CA PHE A 198 -6.51 2.29 1.16
C PHE A 198 -5.72 1.74 2.36
N ILE A 199 -4.82 0.79 2.12
CA ILE A 199 -3.92 0.24 3.14
C ILE A 199 -3.00 1.34 3.68
N SER A 200 -2.37 2.14 2.81
CA SER A 200 -1.51 3.25 3.26
C SER A 200 -2.25 4.25 4.14
N ALA A 201 -3.49 4.60 3.78
CA ALA A 201 -4.30 5.53 4.57
C ALA A 201 -4.71 4.95 5.95
N ARG A 202 -4.91 3.63 6.04
CA ARG A 202 -5.17 2.95 7.32
C ARG A 202 -3.94 2.94 8.22
N MET A 203 -2.76 2.71 7.65
CA MET A 203 -1.50 2.75 8.40
C MET A 203 -1.24 4.13 9.01
N ASP A 204 -1.40 5.20 8.22
CA ASP A 204 -1.20 6.58 8.71
C ASP A 204 -2.15 6.90 9.87
N LYS A 205 -3.43 6.51 9.76
CA LYS A 205 -4.41 6.64 10.86
C LYS A 205 -4.02 5.82 12.09
N GLY A 206 -3.51 4.60 11.90
CA GLY A 206 -3.05 3.74 12.99
C GLY A 206 -1.89 4.35 13.76
N GLU A 207 -0.93 4.96 13.05
CA GLU A 207 0.20 5.67 13.65
C GLU A 207 -0.27 6.93 14.42
N GLU A 208 -1.22 7.69 13.88
CA GLU A 208 -1.81 8.84 14.57
C GLU A 208 -2.50 8.43 15.87
N ILE A 209 -3.30 7.35 15.85
CA ILE A 209 -3.97 6.81 17.04
C ILE A 209 -2.94 6.31 18.07
N ALA A 210 -1.88 5.63 17.64
CA ALA A 210 -0.82 5.18 18.53
C ALA A 210 -0.11 6.38 19.21
N ASN A 211 0.15 7.45 18.46
CA ASN A 211 0.73 8.68 18.99
C ASN A 211 -0.19 9.37 20.01
N LEU A 212 -1.49 9.49 19.71
CA LEU A 212 -2.50 10.02 20.64
C LEU A 212 -2.58 9.19 21.92
N ASN A 213 -2.60 7.86 21.81
CA ASN A 213 -2.65 6.96 22.97
C ASN A 213 -1.40 7.10 23.86
N ASN A 214 -0.22 7.26 23.25
CA ASN A 214 1.02 7.52 23.98
C ASN A 214 0.99 8.88 24.71
N GLU A 215 0.42 9.92 24.09
CA GLU A 215 0.24 11.23 24.71
C GLU A 215 -0.75 11.18 25.89
N VAL A 216 -1.90 10.50 25.72
CA VAL A 216 -2.86 10.26 26.82
C VAL A 216 -2.20 9.50 27.98
N LYS A 217 -1.39 8.46 27.68
CA LYS A 217 -0.67 7.69 28.70
C LYS A 217 0.36 8.54 29.43
N ARG A 218 1.06 9.44 28.73
CA ARG A 218 1.98 10.42 29.33
C ARG A 218 1.25 11.36 30.27
N LEU A 219 0.14 11.95 29.83
CA LEU A 219 -0.70 12.84 30.65
C LEU A 219 -1.18 12.12 31.92
N LYS A 220 -1.71 10.90 31.79
CA LYS A 220 -2.11 10.07 32.95
C LYS A 220 -0.95 9.78 33.91
N LYS A 221 0.26 9.53 33.40
CA LYS A 221 1.44 9.31 34.25
C LYS A 221 1.87 10.58 34.99
N MET A 222 1.67 11.77 34.41
CA MET A 222 1.89 13.04 35.08
C MET A 222 0.83 13.29 36.17
N MET A 223 -0.41 12.85 35.96
CA MET A 223 -1.49 12.93 36.95
C MET A 223 -1.25 11.99 38.15
N ASN A 224 -0.68 10.80 37.93
CA ASN A 224 -0.51 9.78 38.97
C ASN A 224 0.66 10.04 39.95
N LYS A 225 1.31 11.21 39.90
CA LYS A 225 2.44 11.57 40.79
C LYS A 225 2.06 12.48 41.98
N ASN A 226 0.77 12.47 42.34
CA ASN A 226 0.13 13.11 43.49
C ASN A 226 -0.22 14.60 43.28
N VAL A 227 -1.48 14.94 43.64
CA VAL A 227 -2.15 16.26 43.74
C VAL A 227 -3.02 16.73 42.55
N PHE A 228 -2.93 16.15 41.35
CA PHE A 228 -3.67 16.66 40.17
C PHE A 228 -4.80 15.73 39.68
N THR A 229 -6.06 16.00 40.07
CA THR A 229 -7.25 15.22 39.66
C THR A 229 -7.84 15.68 38.31
N GLU A 230 -8.73 14.88 37.70
CA GLU A 230 -9.43 15.28 36.45
C GLU A 230 -10.28 16.55 36.66
N GLU A 231 -10.85 16.72 37.86
CA GLU A 231 -11.60 17.92 38.23
C GLU A 231 -10.70 19.15 38.31
N ALA A 232 -9.49 19.01 38.88
CA ALA A 232 -8.50 20.09 38.93
C ALA A 232 -8.03 20.54 37.54
N LEU A 233 -7.86 19.58 36.62
CA LEU A 233 -7.54 19.88 35.22
C LEU A 233 -8.68 20.65 34.55
N LYS A 234 -9.92 20.19 34.73
CA LYS A 234 -11.10 20.84 34.15
C LYS A 234 -11.27 22.28 34.68
N GLU A 235 -11.12 22.45 35.99
CA GLU A 235 -11.15 23.77 36.64
C GLU A 235 -10.07 24.71 36.08
N LEU A 236 -8.82 24.23 35.95
CA LEU A 236 -7.75 25.02 35.34
C LEU A 236 -8.04 25.36 33.87
N LEU A 237 -8.58 24.42 33.09
CA LEU A 237 -8.91 24.63 31.69
C LEU A 237 -9.94 25.75 31.50
N ASP A 238 -10.96 25.80 32.37
CA ASP A 238 -11.98 26.86 32.36
C ASP A 238 -11.35 28.22 32.69
N LEU A 239 -10.39 28.26 33.63
CA LEU A 239 -9.72 29.49 34.04
C LEU A 239 -8.79 30.09 32.96
N ILE A 240 -8.25 29.28 32.04
CA ILE A 240 -7.33 29.74 30.98
C ILE A 240 -7.96 30.85 30.12
N GLN A 241 -9.27 30.80 29.88
CA GLN A 241 -9.98 31.77 29.04
C GLN A 241 -10.62 32.91 29.82
N ILE A 242 -10.74 32.78 31.14
CA ILE A 242 -11.44 33.75 31.99
C ILE A 242 -10.46 34.80 32.53
N ASN A 243 -9.40 34.36 33.21
CA ASN A 243 -8.46 35.28 33.86
C ASN A 243 -7.09 34.63 34.07
N ASP A 244 -6.08 35.16 33.37
CA ASP A 244 -4.71 34.69 33.42
C ASP A 244 -4.12 34.71 34.83
N GLN A 245 -4.45 35.72 35.66
CA GLN A 245 -3.92 35.82 37.02
C GLN A 245 -4.50 34.73 37.92
N VAL A 246 -5.82 34.51 37.85
CA VAL A 246 -6.50 33.46 38.64
C VAL A 246 -6.05 32.07 38.21
N PHE A 247 -5.87 31.86 36.90
CA PHE A 247 -5.28 30.62 36.38
C PHE A 247 -3.89 30.36 36.98
N ILE A 248 -3.02 31.37 37.03
CA ILE A 248 -1.66 31.23 37.55
C ILE A 248 -1.66 30.93 39.05
N GLU A 249 -2.46 31.65 39.84
CA GLU A 249 -2.59 31.42 41.28
C GLU A 249 -3.12 30.01 41.58
N LYS A 250 -4.15 29.58 40.85
CA LYS A 250 -4.69 28.23 40.99
C LYS A 250 -3.69 27.18 40.53
N PHE A 251 -2.97 27.42 39.44
CA PHE A 251 -1.92 26.52 38.97
C PHE A 251 -0.82 26.34 40.02
N GLU A 252 -0.38 27.42 40.67
CA GLU A 252 0.64 27.40 41.71
C GLU A 252 0.23 26.58 42.95
N SER A 253 -1.08 26.49 43.24
CA SER A 253 -1.61 25.59 44.28
C SER A 253 -1.42 24.10 43.95
N TYR A 254 -1.41 23.74 42.67
CA TYR A 254 -1.21 22.36 42.20
C TYR A 254 0.25 22.03 41.89
N PHE A 255 1.03 23.04 41.49
CA PHE A 255 2.46 22.94 41.18
C PHE A 255 3.25 23.95 42.02
N PRO A 256 3.37 23.70 43.34
CA PRO A 256 4.12 24.58 44.22
C PRO A 256 5.58 24.68 43.74
N ASP A 257 6.19 25.83 44.00
CA ASP A 257 7.59 26.15 43.67
C ASP A 257 7.94 26.20 42.17
N PHE A 258 7.03 25.84 41.25
CA PHE A 258 7.33 25.84 39.82
C PHE A 258 7.74 27.23 39.31
N PHE A 259 6.95 28.27 39.60
CA PHE A 259 7.29 29.63 39.18
C PHE A 259 8.50 30.19 39.93
N TYR A 260 8.71 29.77 41.17
CA TYR A 260 9.92 30.10 41.93
C TYR A 260 11.17 29.55 41.23
N HIS A 261 11.16 28.27 40.87
CA HIS A 261 12.25 27.64 40.12
C HIS A 261 12.45 28.28 38.75
N LEU A 262 11.38 28.56 37.99
CA LEU A 262 11.50 29.24 36.71
C LEU A 262 12.14 30.62 36.83
N ARG A 263 11.75 31.41 37.84
CA ARG A 263 12.34 32.73 38.07
C ARG A 263 13.82 32.63 38.46
N SER A 264 14.22 31.57 39.17
CA SER A 264 15.64 31.33 39.50
C SER A 264 16.50 30.95 38.28
N LEU A 265 15.89 30.28 37.30
CA LEU A 265 16.57 29.82 36.07
C LEU A 265 16.60 30.88 34.96
N SER A 266 15.65 31.82 34.98
CA SER A 266 15.57 32.89 33.99
C SER A 266 16.39 34.11 34.43
N PRO A 267 17.41 34.52 33.67
CA PRO A 267 18.09 35.80 33.91
C PRO A 267 17.19 37.01 33.60
N ASN A 268 16.07 36.79 32.89
CA ASN A 268 15.18 37.82 32.39
C ASN A 268 13.83 37.79 33.11
N GLN A 269 13.18 38.96 33.22
CA GLN A 269 11.83 39.04 33.77
C GLN A 269 10.82 38.29 32.88
N LEU A 270 9.95 37.52 33.54
CA LEU A 270 8.85 36.77 32.93
C LEU A 270 7.56 37.57 33.12
N MET A 271 6.86 37.85 32.02
CA MET A 271 5.54 38.49 32.06
C MET A 271 4.45 37.47 32.42
N LEU A 272 3.27 37.92 32.84
CA LEU A 272 2.15 37.02 33.15
C LEU A 272 1.81 36.08 31.97
N SER A 273 1.84 36.62 30.75
CA SER A 273 1.62 35.83 29.52
C SER A 273 2.73 34.81 29.23
N ASP A 274 3.95 35.05 29.71
CA ASP A 274 5.05 34.07 29.66
C ASP A 274 4.81 32.94 30.66
N LEU A 275 4.43 33.29 31.90
CA LEU A 275 4.13 32.32 32.96
C LEU A 275 2.97 31.40 32.56
N LYS A 276 1.94 31.97 31.92
CA LYS A 276 0.81 31.20 31.38
C LYS A 276 1.27 30.14 30.39
N ILE A 277 2.11 30.50 29.42
CA ILE A 277 2.63 29.54 28.44
C ILE A 277 3.53 28.51 29.11
N CYS A 278 4.38 28.91 30.06
CA CYS A 278 5.22 27.97 30.83
C CYS A 278 4.39 26.94 31.61
N ALA A 279 3.31 27.38 32.27
CA ALA A 279 2.37 26.51 32.97
C ALA A 279 1.70 25.51 32.02
N LEU A 280 1.23 25.97 30.86
CA LEU A 280 0.64 25.08 29.86
C LEU A 280 1.66 24.06 29.30
N LEU A 281 2.92 24.47 29.14
CA LEU A 281 4.00 23.55 28.75
C LEU A 281 4.32 22.54 29.85
N LYS A 282 4.30 22.95 31.13
CA LYS A 282 4.45 22.07 32.30
C LYS A 282 3.35 21.02 32.38
N MET A 283 2.11 21.40 32.02
CA MET A 283 0.96 20.50 31.89
C MET A 283 1.02 19.60 30.65
N GLY A 284 1.99 19.81 29.76
CA GLY A 284 2.23 18.96 28.59
C GLY A 284 1.47 19.36 27.33
N PHE A 285 0.77 20.50 27.30
CA PHE A 285 0.02 20.94 26.12
C PHE A 285 0.93 21.18 24.90
N THR A 286 0.46 20.75 23.73
CA THR A 286 1.09 21.02 22.43
C THR A 286 0.92 22.49 22.02
N SER A 287 1.75 22.99 21.08
CA SER A 287 1.56 24.32 20.49
C SER A 287 0.16 24.50 19.88
N LYS A 288 -0.40 23.43 19.30
CA LYS A 288 -1.78 23.39 18.78
C LYS A 288 -2.82 23.57 19.89
N GLN A 289 -2.72 22.80 20.98
CA GLN A 289 -3.67 22.92 22.09
C GLN A 289 -3.57 24.28 22.78
N ILE A 290 -2.36 24.78 23.02
CA ILE A 290 -2.14 26.12 23.60
C ILE A 290 -2.76 27.20 22.72
N ALA A 291 -2.68 27.07 21.40
CA ALA A 291 -3.30 28.01 20.45
C ALA A 291 -4.82 28.04 20.58
N ILE A 292 -5.45 26.86 20.70
CA ILE A 292 -6.89 26.73 20.92
C ILE A 292 -7.30 27.36 22.25
N TYR A 293 -6.66 27.00 23.36
CA TYR A 293 -7.05 27.52 24.67
C TYR A 293 -6.78 29.02 24.84
N ASN A 294 -5.79 29.56 24.13
CA ASN A 294 -5.40 30.97 24.23
C ASN A 294 -5.99 31.84 23.11
N ASN A 295 -6.96 31.34 22.33
CA ASN A 295 -7.55 31.99 21.16
C ASN A 295 -6.51 32.67 20.25
N SER A 296 -5.44 31.96 19.94
CA SER A 296 -4.31 32.47 19.15
C SER A 296 -3.98 31.54 17.99
N SER A 297 -3.17 32.01 17.04
CA SER A 297 -2.68 31.15 15.97
C SER A 297 -1.54 30.25 16.47
N ILE A 298 -1.41 29.06 15.88
CA ILE A 298 -0.32 28.12 16.18
C ILE A 298 1.04 28.82 16.02
N LYS A 299 1.24 29.57 14.92
CA LYS A 299 2.48 30.32 14.65
C LYS A 299 2.79 31.35 15.75
N SER A 300 1.79 32.04 16.28
CA SER A 300 1.95 33.00 17.38
C SER A 300 2.45 32.31 18.66
N VAL A 301 1.86 31.16 18.98
CA VAL A 301 2.26 30.34 20.13
C VAL A 301 3.67 29.80 19.96
N GLU A 302 4.01 29.27 18.80
CA GLU A 302 5.37 28.78 18.50
C GLU A 302 6.42 29.89 18.65
N GLY A 303 6.10 31.11 18.20
CA GLY A 303 6.95 32.28 18.40
C GLY A 303 7.13 32.66 19.88
N LYS A 304 6.08 32.52 20.70
CA LYS A 304 6.18 32.71 22.18
C LYS A 304 7.06 31.62 22.81
N ILE A 305 6.85 30.35 22.45
CA ILE A 305 7.66 29.23 22.95
C ILE A 305 9.14 29.43 22.57
N TYR A 306 9.42 29.83 21.33
CA TYR A 306 10.79 30.13 20.89
C TYR A 306 11.46 31.22 21.74
N ARG A 307 10.75 32.31 22.05
CA ARG A 307 11.26 33.38 22.94
C ARG A 307 11.52 32.87 24.35
N LEU A 308 10.63 32.04 24.91
CA LEU A 308 10.85 31.41 26.21
C LEU A 308 12.09 30.53 26.21
N ARG A 309 12.28 29.69 25.17
CA ARG A 309 13.50 28.87 25.03
C ARG A 309 14.77 29.70 25.06
N LYS A 310 14.77 30.88 24.43
CA LYS A 310 15.90 31.82 24.49
C LYS A 310 16.10 32.41 25.89
N LYS A 311 15.03 32.76 26.61
CA LYS A 311 15.12 33.26 27.99
C LYS A 311 15.74 32.21 28.93
N PHE A 312 15.40 30.93 28.76
CA PHE A 312 15.90 29.83 29.60
C PHE A 312 17.14 29.10 29.03
N ASN A 313 17.72 29.60 27.94
CA ASN A 313 18.84 28.99 27.23
C ASN A 313 18.66 27.48 26.92
N ILE A 314 17.46 27.09 26.48
CA ILE A 314 17.11 25.70 26.15
C ILE A 314 17.69 25.33 24.78
N ALA A 315 18.46 24.24 24.72
CA ALA A 315 19.08 23.74 23.50
C ALA A 315 18.04 23.41 22.39
N PRO A 316 18.38 23.56 21.09
CA PRO A 316 17.42 23.43 19.97
C PRO A 316 16.81 22.04 19.81
N ASP A 317 17.59 21.01 20.12
CA ASP A 317 17.26 19.58 20.05
C ASP A 317 16.34 19.11 21.20
N ARG A 318 16.21 19.90 22.27
CA ARG A 318 15.41 19.54 23.44
C ARG A 318 13.94 19.94 23.28
N ASP A 319 13.02 18.99 23.46
CA ASP A 319 11.58 19.26 23.48
C ASP A 319 11.23 20.17 24.67
N SER A 320 10.53 21.28 24.38
CA SER A 320 10.21 22.29 25.39
C SER A 320 9.28 21.75 26.47
N ARG A 321 8.27 20.94 26.09
CA ARG A 321 7.31 20.36 27.04
C ARG A 321 8.02 19.41 27.99
N VAL A 322 8.94 18.59 27.47
CA VAL A 322 9.77 17.69 28.29
C VAL A 322 10.63 18.49 29.25
N TRP A 323 11.26 19.59 28.79
CA TRP A 323 12.07 20.45 29.64
C TRP A 323 11.27 21.07 30.80
N PHE A 324 10.17 21.77 30.49
CA PHE A 324 9.31 22.38 31.52
C PHE A 324 8.71 21.33 32.45
N SER A 325 8.37 20.13 31.95
CA SER A 325 7.86 19.06 32.81
C SER A 325 8.85 18.57 33.87
N GLY A 326 10.15 18.72 33.61
CA GLY A 326 11.25 18.25 34.47
C GLY A 326 11.76 19.26 35.50
N ILE A 327 11.21 20.48 35.52
CA ILE A 327 11.38 21.47 36.60
C ILE A 327 10.33 21.20 37.64
#